data_AF-A0A963IHR5-F1
#
_entry.id   AF-A0A963IHR5-F1
#
_cell.length_a   1.000
_cell.length_b   1.000
_cell.length_c   1.000
_cell.angle_alpha   90.00
_cell.angle_beta   90.00
_cell.angle_gamma   90.00
#
_symmetry.space_group_name_H-M   'P 1'
#
loop_
_entity.id
_entity.type
_entity.pdbx_description
1 polymer ?
#
loop_
_entity_poly.entity_id
_entity_poly.type
_entity_poly.pdbx_seq_one_letter_code
_entity_poly.pdbx_strand_id
1 'polypeptide(L)'
;MSGGMIAASVKGSRVRPYRVSIAVPPIAARDVTRLLDRIAADPALIAGMLNGKLDPAVLSLASELGVAVFPTRWQDLSMDCSCPDWAVPCKHLAATIYLLSREIDGNPFLVFSLRGVDLAAALKSWDIHLDDDTGAALPTLSELLPTGDARTEADAGLLDGLDFSLVPELAEPLLRVLPERPPFFAAGDFRETLRRALTRAAKAARKALDAVPGDGMDDETGAAALLSPDDRPVVLLDASCAATLGGVAGISDWPHLVAALAELAPARLPDFQPELAALQALRLLALQLLARGAVVPQVFALKGQEVGLRWLPAILDPAVHALMRRVQEGLPPGRVTLRQGRKTLPLSAEAQATVLCSL
;
A
#
# COMPACT_ATOMS: atom_id res chain seq x y z
N MET A 1 7.42 -19.48 13.51
CA MET A 1 8.27 -20.66 13.19
C MET A 1 9.46 -20.64 14.14
N SER A 2 9.87 -21.76 14.71
CA SER A 2 11.09 -21.84 15.52
C SER A 2 11.83 -23.12 15.17
N GLY A 3 13.09 -23.03 14.76
CA GLY A 3 13.98 -24.18 14.56
C GLY A 3 13.49 -25.23 13.54
N GLY A 4 12.95 -24.80 12.40
CA GLY A 4 12.47 -25.71 11.34
C GLY A 4 11.12 -26.39 11.61
N MET A 5 10.40 -25.97 12.66
CA MET A 5 9.05 -26.45 12.94
C MET A 5 7.97 -25.46 12.47
N ILE A 6 7.03 -25.99 11.69
CA ILE A 6 5.81 -25.32 11.23
C ILE A 6 4.65 -25.89 12.04
N ALA A 7 3.83 -25.01 12.61
CA ALA A 7 2.60 -25.38 13.30
C ALA A 7 1.43 -24.61 12.69
N ALA A 8 0.31 -25.30 12.45
CA ALA A 8 -0.88 -24.69 11.85
C ALA A 8 -2.19 -25.24 12.45
N SER A 9 -3.23 -24.41 12.43
CA SER A 9 -4.61 -24.79 12.73
C SER A 9 -5.44 -24.74 11.46
N VAL A 10 -5.87 -25.90 10.97
CA VAL A 10 -6.53 -26.05 9.67
C VAL A 10 -8.02 -26.34 9.85
N LYS A 11 -8.89 -25.46 9.36
CA LYS A 11 -10.34 -25.67 9.38
C LYS A 11 -10.70 -26.83 8.45
N GLY A 12 -11.60 -27.70 8.92
CA GLY A 12 -12.14 -28.81 8.13
C GLY A 12 -13.57 -29.13 8.55
N SER A 13 -13.95 -30.42 8.47
CA SER A 13 -15.31 -30.87 8.78
C SER A 13 -15.69 -30.84 10.27
N ARG A 14 -14.72 -30.82 11.19
CA ARG A 14 -14.97 -30.73 12.63
C ARG A 14 -15.14 -29.28 13.08
N VAL A 15 -15.87 -29.09 14.17
CA VAL A 15 -16.08 -27.77 14.81
C VAL A 15 -14.75 -27.13 15.23
N ARG A 16 -13.84 -27.94 15.82
CA ARG A 16 -12.48 -27.48 16.16
C ARG A 16 -11.53 -27.71 14.98
N PRO A 17 -10.66 -26.74 14.64
CA PRO A 17 -9.63 -26.92 13.62
C PRO A 17 -8.70 -28.10 13.93
N TYR A 18 -8.19 -28.75 12.89
CA TYR A 18 -7.16 -29.77 13.01
C TYR A 18 -5.81 -29.11 13.27
N ARG A 19 -5.09 -29.61 14.28
CA ARG A 19 -3.68 -29.26 14.52
C ARG A 19 -2.79 -30.02 13.55
N VAL A 20 -1.89 -29.29 12.91
CA VAL A 20 -0.88 -29.79 11.97
C VAL A 20 0.50 -29.36 12.46
N SER A 21 1.47 -30.27 12.40
CA SER A 21 2.89 -29.94 12.59
C SER A 21 3.75 -30.56 11.49
N ILE A 22 4.68 -29.76 10.95
CA ILE A 22 5.64 -30.19 9.93
C ILE A 22 7.03 -29.80 10.43
N ALA A 23 7.92 -30.76 10.58
CA ALA A 23 9.32 -30.53 10.89
C ALA A 23 10.15 -30.69 9.62
N VAL A 24 10.93 -29.66 9.32
CA VAL A 24 11.87 -29.62 8.19
C VAL A 24 13.28 -29.85 8.74
N PRO A 25 14.00 -30.91 8.31
CA PRO A 25 15.35 -31.16 8.79
C PRO A 25 16.31 -30.01 8.43
N PRO A 26 17.23 -29.61 9.32
CA PRO A 26 18.19 -28.56 9.02
C PRO A 26 19.21 -29.01 7.97
N ILE A 27 19.88 -28.06 7.33
CA ILE A 27 21.08 -28.34 6.53
C ILE A 27 22.24 -28.60 7.49
N ALA A 28 23.11 -29.56 7.16
CA ALA A 28 24.29 -29.86 7.97
C ALA A 28 25.23 -28.64 8.02
N ALA A 29 25.75 -28.29 9.20
CA ALA A 29 26.53 -27.07 9.41
C ALA A 29 27.69 -26.89 8.42
N ARG A 30 28.38 -27.98 8.05
CA ARG A 30 29.47 -27.97 7.04
C ARG A 30 29.01 -27.52 5.65
N ASP A 31 27.76 -27.82 5.31
CA ASP A 31 27.16 -27.56 4.01
C ASP A 31 26.51 -26.17 3.99
N VAL A 32 26.11 -25.65 5.17
CA VAL A 32 25.65 -24.27 5.33
C VAL A 32 26.75 -23.29 4.94
N THR A 33 27.96 -23.41 5.49
CA THR A 33 29.06 -22.50 5.16
C THR A 33 29.37 -22.50 3.66
N ARG A 34 29.47 -23.70 3.05
CA ARG A 34 29.75 -23.84 1.61
C ARG A 34 28.67 -23.20 0.74
N LEU A 35 27.41 -23.36 1.12
CA LEU A 35 26.27 -22.78 0.40
C LEU A 35 26.30 -21.25 0.50
N LEU A 36 26.50 -20.72 1.71
CA LEU A 36 26.55 -19.29 1.96
C LEU A 36 27.70 -18.63 1.18
N ASP A 37 28.92 -19.20 1.22
CA ASP A 37 30.07 -18.66 0.49
C ASP A 37 29.82 -18.58 -1.04
N ARG A 38 29.08 -19.56 -1.60
CA ARG A 38 28.75 -19.56 -3.03
C ARG A 38 27.64 -18.57 -3.39
N ILE A 39 26.69 -18.34 -2.50
CA ILE A 39 25.69 -17.28 -2.66
C ILE A 39 26.36 -15.90 -2.55
N ALA A 40 27.29 -15.72 -1.60
CA ALA A 40 28.04 -14.49 -1.40
C ALA A 40 28.86 -14.05 -2.62
N ALA A 41 29.34 -15.04 -3.38
CA ALA A 41 30.15 -14.80 -4.57
C ALA A 41 29.37 -14.15 -5.73
N ASP A 42 28.03 -14.17 -5.68
CA ASP A 42 27.18 -13.54 -6.69
C ASP A 42 26.17 -12.56 -6.06
N PRO A 43 26.51 -11.26 -6.00
CA PRO A 43 25.64 -10.21 -5.47
C PRO A 43 24.27 -10.13 -6.15
N ALA A 44 24.13 -10.57 -7.41
CA ALA A 44 22.86 -10.54 -8.11
C ALA A 44 21.83 -11.51 -7.50
N LEU A 45 22.28 -12.67 -6.99
CA LEU A 45 21.43 -13.64 -6.30
C LEU A 45 20.88 -13.07 -4.99
N ILE A 46 21.74 -12.36 -4.26
CA ILE A 46 21.37 -11.68 -3.01
C ILE A 46 20.35 -10.57 -3.30
N ALA A 47 20.62 -9.73 -4.29
CA ALA A 47 19.69 -8.67 -4.70
C ALA A 47 18.34 -9.24 -5.19
N GLY A 48 18.35 -10.38 -5.87
CA GLY A 48 17.11 -11.09 -6.26
C GLY A 48 16.29 -11.54 -5.06
N MET A 49 16.92 -12.19 -4.08
CA MET A 49 16.26 -12.66 -2.86
C MET A 49 15.74 -11.51 -2.01
N LEU A 50 16.47 -10.39 -1.94
CA LEU A 50 16.03 -9.15 -1.30
C LEU A 50 14.75 -8.58 -1.93
N ASN A 51 14.58 -8.77 -3.24
CA ASN A 51 13.38 -8.39 -3.97
C ASN A 51 12.30 -9.50 -3.97
N GLY A 52 12.38 -10.45 -3.03
CA GLY A 52 11.39 -11.52 -2.89
C GLY A 52 11.50 -12.63 -3.95
N LYS A 53 12.59 -12.68 -4.73
CA LYS A 53 12.77 -13.69 -5.80
C LYS A 53 13.84 -14.70 -5.45
N LEU A 54 13.47 -15.97 -5.37
CA LEU A 54 14.43 -17.07 -5.29
C LEU A 54 14.89 -17.45 -6.71
N ASP A 55 16.06 -16.94 -7.13
CA ASP A 55 16.60 -17.23 -8.45
C ASP A 55 16.90 -18.74 -8.63
N PRO A 56 16.50 -19.38 -9.74
CA PRO A 56 16.84 -20.78 -10.02
C PRO A 56 18.34 -21.09 -9.91
N ALA A 57 19.23 -20.12 -10.16
CA ALA A 57 20.67 -20.27 -10.00
C ALA A 57 21.06 -20.63 -8.55
N VAL A 58 20.34 -20.13 -7.54
CA VAL A 58 20.56 -20.51 -6.13
C VAL A 58 20.33 -22.01 -5.93
N LEU A 59 19.29 -22.56 -6.55
CA LEU A 59 18.97 -23.99 -6.47
C LEU A 59 19.98 -24.85 -7.24
N SER A 60 20.44 -24.37 -8.40
CA SER A 60 21.51 -25.02 -9.17
C SER A 60 22.82 -25.08 -8.38
N LEU A 61 23.25 -23.96 -7.80
CA LEU A 61 24.44 -23.87 -6.95
C LEU A 61 24.35 -24.82 -5.76
N ALA A 62 23.21 -24.86 -5.08
CA ALA A 62 23.01 -25.77 -3.96
C ALA A 62 23.08 -27.24 -4.40
N SER A 63 22.47 -27.57 -5.55
CA SER A 63 22.51 -28.91 -6.13
C SER A 63 23.94 -29.35 -6.48
N GLU A 64 24.76 -28.48 -7.07
CA GLU A 64 26.18 -28.72 -7.35
C GLU A 64 27.00 -29.03 -6.08
N LEU A 65 26.63 -28.43 -4.95
CA LEU A 65 27.25 -28.67 -3.65
C LEU A 65 26.73 -29.94 -2.94
N GLY A 66 25.72 -30.60 -3.51
CA GLY A 66 25.00 -31.73 -2.90
C GLY A 66 24.02 -31.31 -1.80
N VAL A 67 23.62 -30.04 -1.77
CA VAL A 67 22.75 -29.46 -0.75
C VAL A 67 21.34 -29.28 -1.31
N ALA A 68 20.40 -30.07 -0.79
CA ALA A 68 18.99 -29.88 -1.11
C ALA A 68 18.45 -28.70 -0.29
N VAL A 69 18.06 -27.58 -0.93
CA VAL A 69 17.41 -26.41 -0.28
C VAL A 69 15.94 -26.70 0.04
N PHE A 70 15.27 -27.41 -0.85
CA PHE A 70 13.92 -27.94 -0.62
C PHE A 70 13.97 -29.44 -0.32
N PRO A 71 13.04 -29.96 0.50
CA PRO A 71 12.79 -31.39 0.61
C PRO A 71 12.50 -31.98 -0.78
N THR A 72 13.05 -33.14 -1.09
CA THR A 72 12.89 -33.80 -2.40
C THR A 72 11.80 -34.87 -2.39
N ARG A 73 11.46 -35.37 -1.19
CA ARG A 73 10.47 -36.42 -0.96
C ARG A 73 9.65 -36.10 0.28
N TRP A 74 8.43 -36.64 0.35
CA TRP A 74 7.58 -36.46 1.53
C TRP A 74 8.20 -37.03 2.80
N GLN A 75 8.98 -38.12 2.68
CA GLN A 75 9.68 -38.75 3.80
C GLN A 75 10.82 -37.90 4.35
N ASP A 76 11.26 -36.86 3.62
CA ASP A 76 12.25 -35.90 4.11
C ASP A 76 11.64 -34.96 5.17
N LEU A 77 10.31 -34.96 5.32
CA LEU A 77 9.57 -34.16 6.29
C LEU A 77 8.98 -35.04 7.37
N SER A 78 9.09 -34.62 8.62
CA SER A 78 8.30 -35.21 9.70
C SER A 78 6.96 -34.48 9.78
N MET A 79 5.86 -35.19 9.52
CA MET A 79 4.53 -34.59 9.40
C MET A 79 3.54 -35.28 10.33
N ASP A 80 2.81 -34.49 11.11
CA ASP A 80 1.71 -34.96 11.96
C ASP A 80 0.45 -34.11 11.74
N CYS A 81 -0.70 -34.77 11.78
CA CYS A 81 -1.99 -34.12 11.70
C CYS A 81 -3.00 -34.84 12.58
N SER A 82 -3.72 -34.09 13.43
CA SER A 82 -4.78 -34.61 14.30
C SER A 82 -6.06 -35.10 13.59
N CYS A 83 -6.05 -35.19 12.25
CA CYS A 83 -7.18 -35.68 11.48
C CYS A 83 -7.23 -37.21 11.46
N PRO A 84 -8.41 -37.83 11.28
CA PRO A 84 -8.54 -39.29 11.26
C PRO A 84 -8.06 -39.94 9.95
N ASP A 85 -7.44 -39.16 9.04
CA ASP A 85 -6.90 -39.65 7.77
C ASP A 85 -5.50 -40.23 8.00
N TRP A 86 -5.24 -41.41 7.45
CA TRP A 86 -3.97 -42.11 7.56
C TRP A 86 -2.99 -41.73 6.45
N ALA A 87 -3.45 -41.04 5.40
CA ALA A 87 -2.59 -40.58 4.32
C ALA A 87 -1.63 -39.47 4.79
N VAL A 88 -0.37 -39.56 4.35
CA VAL A 88 0.66 -38.54 4.59
C VAL A 88 1.34 -38.17 3.26
N PRO A 89 1.18 -36.92 2.76
CA PRO A 89 0.39 -35.84 3.34
C PRO A 89 -1.13 -36.02 3.13
N CYS A 90 -1.92 -35.88 4.19
CA CYS A 90 -3.38 -35.71 4.09
C CYS A 90 -3.71 -34.32 3.49
N LYS A 91 -4.99 -34.07 3.16
CA LYS A 91 -5.42 -32.76 2.61
C LYS A 91 -5.09 -31.55 3.50
N HIS A 92 -5.02 -31.72 4.83
CA HIS A 92 -4.69 -30.63 5.75
C HIS A 92 -3.18 -30.33 5.77
N LEU A 93 -2.35 -31.37 5.67
CA LEU A 93 -0.90 -31.24 5.47
C LEU A 93 -0.63 -30.58 4.12
N ALA A 94 -1.27 -31.06 3.05
CA ALA A 94 -1.15 -30.46 1.72
C ALA A 94 -1.57 -28.99 1.71
N ALA A 95 -2.66 -28.62 2.39
CA ALA A 95 -3.09 -27.22 2.54
C ALA A 95 -2.07 -26.36 3.30
N THR A 96 -1.46 -26.91 4.36
CA THR A 96 -0.42 -26.22 5.14
C THR A 96 0.84 -26.01 4.31
N ILE A 97 1.27 -27.02 3.56
CA ILE A 97 2.44 -26.96 2.66
C ILE A 97 2.17 -25.95 1.54
N TYR A 98 0.98 -25.94 0.97
CA TYR A 98 0.58 -24.97 -0.05
C TYR A 98 0.67 -23.52 0.45
N LEU A 99 0.15 -23.23 1.65
CA LEU A 99 0.28 -21.90 2.25
C LEU A 99 1.73 -21.56 2.56
N LEU A 100 2.50 -22.52 3.08
CA LEU A 100 3.93 -22.33 3.33
C LEU A 100 4.69 -21.98 2.04
N SER A 101 4.43 -22.69 0.94
CA SER A 101 5.04 -22.37 -0.36
C SER A 101 4.73 -20.95 -0.79
N ARG A 102 3.51 -20.46 -0.58
CA ARG A 102 3.14 -19.06 -0.88
C ARG A 102 3.87 -18.05 -0.01
N GLU A 103 4.09 -18.35 1.27
CA GLU A 103 4.91 -17.51 2.15
C GLU A 103 6.36 -17.46 1.67
N ILE A 104 6.92 -18.59 1.23
CA ILE A 104 8.28 -18.67 0.67
C ILE A 104 8.37 -17.91 -0.67
N ASP A 105 7.34 -18.00 -1.53
CA ASP A 105 7.26 -17.25 -2.78
C ASP A 105 7.23 -15.73 -2.54
N GLY A 106 6.71 -15.29 -1.39
CA GLY A 106 6.73 -13.89 -0.96
C GLY A 106 8.02 -13.48 -0.24
N ASN A 107 8.69 -14.41 0.43
CA ASN A 107 9.94 -14.19 1.15
C ASN A 107 10.89 -15.42 1.06
N PRO A 108 11.83 -15.42 0.10
CA PRO A 108 12.79 -16.50 -0.08
C PRO A 108 13.62 -16.84 1.16
N PHE A 109 13.87 -15.88 2.06
CA PHE A 109 14.66 -16.11 3.28
C PHE A 109 14.02 -17.13 4.23
N LEU A 110 12.70 -17.31 4.13
CA LEU A 110 11.97 -18.28 4.94
C LEU A 110 12.43 -19.72 4.68
N VAL A 111 12.78 -20.08 3.43
CA VAL A 111 13.25 -21.44 3.14
C VAL A 111 14.56 -21.74 3.87
N PHE A 112 15.49 -20.79 3.91
CA PHE A 112 16.77 -20.94 4.60
C PHE A 112 16.56 -21.01 6.11
N SER A 113 15.74 -20.12 6.65
CA SER A 113 15.40 -20.07 8.08
C SER A 113 14.76 -21.39 8.55
N LEU A 114 13.87 -21.98 7.73
CA LEU A 114 13.28 -23.30 8.00
C LEU A 114 14.30 -24.44 7.99
N ARG A 115 15.38 -24.29 7.23
CA ARG A 115 16.49 -25.24 7.17
C ARG A 115 17.60 -24.93 8.18
N GLY A 116 17.34 -24.04 9.15
CA GLY A 116 18.29 -23.67 10.19
C GLY A 116 19.45 -22.80 9.69
N VAL A 117 19.27 -22.14 8.54
CA VAL A 117 20.25 -21.22 7.95
C VAL A 117 19.77 -19.79 8.16
N ASP A 118 20.49 -19.05 8.99
CA ASP A 118 20.27 -17.61 9.15
C ASP A 118 21.03 -16.85 8.06
N LEU A 119 20.44 -16.83 6.86
CA LEU A 119 21.01 -16.12 5.71
C LEU A 119 21.07 -14.62 5.98
N ALA A 120 20.17 -14.07 6.80
CA ALA A 120 20.17 -12.66 7.14
C ALA A 120 21.38 -12.28 7.99
N ALA A 121 21.69 -13.08 9.02
CA ALA A 121 22.92 -12.92 9.80
C ALA A 121 24.18 -13.12 8.95
N ALA A 122 24.16 -14.06 7.99
CA ALA A 122 25.28 -14.26 7.07
C ALA A 122 25.52 -13.02 6.19
N LEU A 123 24.46 -12.41 5.66
CA LEU A 123 24.54 -11.19 4.86
C LEU A 123 25.12 -10.02 5.65
N LYS A 124 24.71 -9.87 6.91
CA LYS A 124 25.28 -8.88 7.83
C LYS A 124 26.78 -9.07 8.03
N SER A 125 27.27 -10.32 8.04
CA SER A 125 28.70 -10.62 8.13
C SER A 125 29.49 -10.30 6.86
N TRP A 126 28.81 -10.14 5.72
CA TRP A 126 29.39 -9.73 4.42
C TRP A 126 29.29 -8.23 4.17
N ASP A 127 29.03 -7.43 5.21
CA ASP A 127 28.81 -5.97 5.10
C ASP A 127 27.57 -5.60 4.26
N ILE A 128 26.66 -6.57 4.06
CA ILE A 128 25.36 -6.34 3.45
C ILE A 128 24.36 -6.16 4.59
N HIS A 129 24.12 -4.89 4.92
CA HIS A 129 23.10 -4.54 5.90
C HIS A 129 21.72 -4.76 5.29
N LEU A 130 21.11 -5.87 5.67
CA LEU A 130 19.67 -5.96 5.69
C LEU A 130 19.20 -4.99 6.77
N ASP A 131 18.40 -3.99 6.43
CA ASP A 131 17.54 -3.39 7.43
C ASP A 131 16.76 -4.57 8.07
N ASP A 132 16.61 -4.58 9.40
CA ASP A 132 16.01 -5.71 10.16
C ASP A 132 14.55 -6.04 9.69
N ASP A 133 14.01 -5.31 8.71
CA ASP A 133 12.77 -5.48 7.95
C ASP A 133 12.77 -6.63 6.92
N THR A 134 13.53 -7.71 7.13
CA THR A 134 13.31 -8.97 6.36
C THR A 134 11.96 -9.65 6.67
N GLY A 135 11.22 -9.13 7.65
CA GLY A 135 9.76 -9.13 7.58
C GLY A 135 9.33 -7.70 7.29
N ALA A 136 8.90 -7.40 6.06
CA ALA A 136 8.48 -6.07 5.62
C ALA A 136 7.38 -5.52 6.56
N ALA A 137 7.77 -4.82 7.62
CA ALA A 137 6.84 -4.09 8.45
C ALA A 137 6.33 -2.95 7.57
N LEU A 138 5.02 -2.91 7.35
CA LEU A 138 4.46 -1.79 6.62
C LEU A 138 4.78 -0.49 7.39
N PRO A 139 5.23 0.56 6.72
CA PRO A 139 5.47 1.83 7.39
C PRO A 139 4.15 2.34 7.97
N THR A 140 4.24 3.01 9.11
CA THR A 140 3.13 3.75 9.70
C THR A 140 2.79 4.97 8.86
N LEU A 141 1.57 5.49 8.99
CA LEU A 141 1.18 6.72 8.29
C LEU A 141 2.10 7.91 8.61
N SER A 142 2.67 7.95 9.83
CA SER A 142 3.57 9.02 10.27
C SER A 142 4.93 8.99 9.58
N GLU A 143 5.41 7.80 9.19
CA GLU A 143 6.65 7.65 8.43
C GLU A 143 6.44 7.98 6.96
N LEU A 144 5.23 7.74 6.44
CA LEU A 144 4.84 8.05 5.06
C LEU A 144 4.51 9.52 4.80
N LEU A 145 4.23 10.29 5.86
CA LEU A 145 3.81 11.69 5.75
C LEU A 145 4.82 12.61 6.45
N PRO A 146 5.84 13.12 5.71
CA PRO A 146 6.80 14.04 6.28
C PRO A 146 6.11 15.28 6.84
N THR A 147 6.56 15.70 8.03
CA THR A 147 6.07 16.89 8.73
C THR A 147 7.05 18.04 8.60
N GLY A 148 6.55 19.26 8.78
CA GLY A 148 7.33 20.48 8.64
C GLY A 148 7.25 21.06 7.24
N ASP A 149 6.60 22.21 7.12
CA ASP A 149 6.64 23.08 5.95
C ASP A 149 7.32 24.38 6.36
N ALA A 150 8.47 24.68 5.77
CA ALA A 150 9.24 25.90 6.06
C ALA A 150 8.73 27.12 5.27
N ARG A 151 7.79 26.92 4.34
CA ARG A 151 7.22 28.00 3.55
C ARG A 151 6.32 28.86 4.40
N THR A 152 6.35 30.16 4.14
CA THR A 152 5.44 31.15 4.74
C THR A 152 4.40 31.65 3.74
N GLU A 153 4.62 31.39 2.46
CA GLU A 153 3.81 31.88 1.35
C GLU A 153 3.51 30.74 0.37
N ALA A 154 2.41 30.88 -0.37
CA ALA A 154 2.02 29.98 -1.45
C ALA A 154 1.52 30.80 -2.64
N ASP A 155 1.71 30.28 -3.84
CA ASP A 155 1.22 30.92 -5.07
C ASP A 155 -0.15 30.33 -5.44
N ALA A 156 -1.19 30.80 -4.74
CA ALA A 156 -2.56 30.29 -4.89
C ALA A 156 -3.06 30.34 -6.35
N GLY A 157 -2.56 31.29 -7.17
CA GLY A 157 -2.90 31.40 -8.58
C GLY A 157 -2.47 30.19 -9.43
N LEU A 158 -1.52 29.38 -8.95
CA LEU A 158 -1.15 28.13 -9.62
C LEU A 158 -2.27 27.09 -9.65
N LEU A 159 -3.23 27.20 -8.72
CA LEU A 159 -4.37 26.28 -8.58
C LEU A 159 -5.55 26.67 -9.48
N ASP A 160 -5.76 27.97 -9.71
CA ASP A 160 -6.87 28.50 -10.53
C ASP A 160 -6.79 28.10 -12.02
N GLY A 161 -5.61 27.67 -12.48
CA GLY A 161 -5.32 27.31 -13.87
C GLY A 161 -4.73 25.91 -14.04
N LEU A 162 -5.12 24.94 -13.21
CA LEU A 162 -4.70 23.55 -13.39
C LEU A 162 -5.31 22.98 -14.68
N ASP A 163 -4.44 22.58 -15.60
CA ASP A 163 -4.86 21.93 -16.83
C ASP A 163 -5.09 20.43 -16.60
N PHE A 164 -6.34 20.09 -16.33
CA PHE A 164 -6.77 18.71 -16.11
C PHE A 164 -6.65 17.84 -17.37
N SER A 165 -6.50 18.42 -18.58
CA SER A 165 -6.32 17.64 -19.81
C SER A 165 -4.98 16.90 -19.84
N LEU A 166 -4.00 17.36 -19.06
CA LEU A 166 -2.66 16.77 -18.97
C LEU A 166 -2.62 15.45 -18.20
N VAL A 167 -3.66 15.09 -17.43
CA VAL A 167 -3.69 13.80 -16.73
C VAL A 167 -3.78 12.67 -17.78
N PRO A 168 -2.83 11.72 -17.84
CA PRO A 168 -2.83 10.66 -18.84
C PRO A 168 -3.77 9.50 -18.48
N GLU A 169 -4.13 8.68 -19.47
CA GLU A 169 -4.85 7.40 -19.28
C GLU A 169 -3.86 6.31 -18.82
N LEU A 170 -3.82 6.05 -17.51
CA LEU A 170 -2.84 5.14 -16.90
C LEU A 170 -3.42 3.83 -16.38
N ALA A 171 -4.75 3.66 -16.42
CA ALA A 171 -5.42 2.47 -15.88
C ALA A 171 -4.82 1.15 -16.40
N GLU A 172 -4.70 1.00 -17.72
CA GLU A 172 -4.20 -0.23 -18.35
C GLU A 172 -2.67 -0.41 -18.19
N PRO A 173 -1.82 0.62 -18.43
CA PRO A 173 -0.39 0.52 -18.15
C PRO A 173 -0.07 0.10 -16.71
N LEU A 174 -0.72 0.69 -15.70
CA LEU A 174 -0.47 0.37 -14.30
C LEU A 174 -0.94 -1.05 -13.93
N LEU A 175 -2.07 -1.51 -14.49
CA LEU A 175 -2.54 -2.88 -14.28
C LEU A 175 -1.58 -3.93 -14.85
N ARG A 176 -0.89 -3.64 -15.95
CA ARG A 176 0.05 -4.58 -16.59
C ARG A 176 1.33 -4.81 -15.79
N VAL A 177 1.72 -3.87 -14.94
CA VAL A 177 2.88 -4.02 -14.04
C VAL A 177 2.63 -5.09 -12.98
N LEU A 178 1.36 -5.33 -12.63
CA LEU A 178 0.99 -6.29 -11.60
C LEU A 178 0.94 -7.73 -12.15
N PRO A 179 1.36 -8.74 -11.36
CA PRO A 179 1.15 -10.13 -11.73
C PRO A 179 -0.34 -10.48 -11.70
N GLU A 180 -0.77 -11.44 -12.55
CA GLU A 180 -2.14 -11.96 -12.55
C GLU A 180 -2.52 -12.64 -11.23
N ARG A 181 -1.55 -13.32 -10.59
CA ARG A 181 -1.77 -14.14 -9.41
C ARG A 181 -0.71 -13.84 -8.35
N PRO A 182 -0.76 -12.66 -7.71
CA PRO A 182 0.19 -12.35 -6.65
C PRO A 182 0.00 -13.28 -5.45
N PRO A 183 1.07 -13.54 -4.66
CA PRO A 183 1.00 -14.43 -3.50
C PRO A 183 -0.08 -14.06 -2.48
N PHE A 184 -0.46 -12.78 -2.36
CA PHE A 184 -1.49 -12.31 -1.43
C PHE A 184 -2.95 -12.49 -1.92
N PHE A 185 -3.18 -12.81 -3.20
CA PHE A 185 -4.54 -12.90 -3.78
C PHE A 185 -4.79 -14.26 -4.44
N ALA A 186 -5.42 -15.17 -3.69
CA ALA A 186 -5.70 -16.53 -4.17
C ALA A 186 -7.04 -16.70 -4.90
N ALA A 187 -7.89 -15.66 -4.92
CA ALA A 187 -9.27 -15.77 -5.40
C ALA A 187 -9.41 -15.77 -6.94
N GLY A 188 -8.30 -15.80 -7.69
CA GLY A 188 -8.28 -15.84 -9.15
C GLY A 188 -7.31 -14.82 -9.74
N ASP A 189 -7.72 -14.21 -10.86
CA ASP A 189 -6.95 -13.14 -11.50
C ASP A 189 -7.15 -11.81 -10.73
N PHE A 190 -6.09 -11.38 -10.08
CA PHE A 190 -6.05 -10.13 -9.34
C PHE A 190 -6.18 -8.91 -10.25
N ARG A 191 -5.55 -8.93 -11.45
CA ARG A 191 -5.63 -7.82 -12.40
C ARG A 191 -7.08 -7.60 -12.83
N GLU A 192 -7.79 -8.67 -13.15
CA GLU A 192 -9.19 -8.61 -13.54
C GLU A 192 -10.08 -8.09 -12.41
N THR A 193 -9.82 -8.54 -11.18
CA THR A 193 -10.54 -8.07 -9.99
C THR A 193 -10.31 -6.57 -9.75
N LEU A 194 -9.06 -6.14 -9.80
CA LEU A 194 -8.68 -4.75 -9.61
C LEU A 194 -9.22 -3.86 -10.74
N ARG A 195 -9.13 -4.30 -12.00
CA ARG A 195 -9.67 -3.62 -13.17
C ARG A 195 -11.16 -3.34 -13.02
N ARG A 196 -11.95 -4.31 -12.55
CA ARG A 196 -13.39 -4.12 -12.27
C ARG A 196 -13.65 -3.10 -11.16
N ALA A 197 -12.81 -3.05 -10.13
CA ALA A 197 -12.93 -2.06 -9.07
C ALA A 197 -12.60 -0.65 -9.60
N LEU A 198 -11.45 -0.48 -10.27
CA LEU A 198 -11.01 0.78 -10.85
C LEU A 198 -11.97 1.30 -11.92
N THR A 199 -12.54 0.43 -12.75
CA THR A 199 -13.53 0.83 -13.77
C THR A 199 -14.81 1.39 -13.13
N ARG A 200 -15.28 0.79 -12.03
CA ARG A 200 -16.44 1.30 -11.28
C ARG A 200 -16.13 2.65 -10.64
N ALA A 201 -14.96 2.79 -10.01
CA ALA A 201 -14.52 4.03 -9.42
C ALA A 201 -14.35 5.14 -10.46
N ALA A 202 -13.70 4.85 -11.60
CA ALA A 202 -13.55 5.77 -12.72
C ALA A 202 -14.91 6.20 -13.29
N LYS A 203 -15.88 5.28 -13.41
CA LYS A 203 -17.25 5.62 -13.84
C LYS A 203 -17.94 6.56 -12.85
N ALA A 204 -17.78 6.32 -11.55
CA ALA A 204 -18.34 7.20 -10.52
C ALA A 204 -17.68 8.58 -10.56
N ALA A 205 -16.35 8.65 -10.75
CA ALA A 205 -15.61 9.90 -10.89
C ALA A 205 -16.06 10.71 -12.11
N ARG A 206 -16.19 10.07 -13.28
CA ARG A 206 -16.72 10.71 -14.50
C ARG A 206 -18.13 11.25 -14.28
N LYS A 207 -19.01 10.46 -13.66
CA LYS A 207 -20.36 10.93 -13.31
C LYS A 207 -20.33 12.15 -12.39
N ALA A 208 -19.40 12.22 -11.44
CA ALA A 208 -19.25 13.36 -10.55
C ALA A 208 -18.65 14.60 -11.25
N LEU A 209 -17.80 14.41 -12.27
CA LEU A 209 -17.28 15.48 -13.13
C LEU A 209 -18.35 16.04 -14.09
N ASP A 210 -19.23 15.17 -14.60
CA ASP A 210 -20.33 15.54 -15.50
C ASP A 210 -21.51 16.20 -14.77
N ALA A 211 -21.54 16.13 -13.43
CA ALA A 211 -22.56 16.77 -12.63
C ALA A 211 -22.41 18.30 -12.70
N VAL A 212 -23.46 18.98 -13.17
CA VAL A 212 -23.50 20.44 -13.21
C VAL A 212 -23.88 20.95 -11.82
N PRO A 213 -23.02 21.74 -11.16
CA PRO A 213 -23.39 22.43 -9.92
C PRO A 213 -24.61 23.32 -10.15
N GLY A 214 -25.45 23.53 -9.14
CA GLY A 214 -26.63 24.39 -9.26
C GLY A 214 -26.27 25.80 -9.75
N ASP A 215 -27.21 26.49 -10.39
CA ASP A 215 -27.06 27.84 -10.93
C ASP A 215 -27.08 28.94 -9.84
N GLY A 216 -26.94 28.57 -8.56
CA GLY A 216 -26.81 29.47 -7.42
C GLY A 216 -28.12 30.06 -6.90
N MET A 217 -29.26 29.81 -7.54
CA MET A 217 -30.58 30.31 -7.10
C MET A 217 -31.26 29.41 -6.05
N ASP A 218 -30.97 28.09 -6.05
CA ASP A 218 -31.54 27.10 -5.12
C ASP A 218 -30.61 26.78 -3.92
N ASP A 219 -29.52 27.55 -3.76
CA ASP A 219 -28.43 27.30 -2.79
C ASP A 219 -28.83 27.47 -1.33
N GLU A 220 -30.06 27.92 -1.00
CA GLU A 220 -30.51 28.09 0.38
C GLU A 220 -30.81 26.77 1.11
N THR A 221 -30.84 25.63 0.40
CA THR A 221 -31.22 24.33 0.98
C THR A 221 -30.21 23.19 0.77
N GLY A 222 -29.14 23.42 -0.01
CA GLY A 222 -28.11 22.42 -0.34
C GLY A 222 -26.97 22.33 0.68
N ALA A 223 -26.08 21.34 0.52
CA ALA A 223 -24.87 21.22 1.31
C ALA A 223 -23.91 22.40 1.08
N ALA A 224 -23.92 23.00 -0.12
CA ALA A 224 -23.17 24.23 -0.41
C ALA A 224 -23.62 25.43 0.44
N ALA A 225 -24.85 25.44 0.97
CA ALA A 225 -25.37 26.49 1.86
C ALA A 225 -24.59 26.59 3.18
N LEU A 226 -23.94 25.48 3.58
CA LEU A 226 -23.17 25.40 4.81
C LEU A 226 -21.81 26.11 4.70
N LEU A 227 -21.34 26.39 3.48
CA LEU A 227 -20.05 27.05 3.26
C LEU A 227 -20.19 28.57 3.37
N SER A 228 -19.27 29.17 4.13
CA SER A 228 -19.14 30.60 4.34
C SER A 228 -17.94 31.19 3.57
N PRO A 229 -18.04 32.42 3.03
CA PRO A 229 -16.92 33.17 2.46
C PRO A 229 -15.67 33.27 3.36
N ASP A 230 -15.84 33.16 4.68
CA ASP A 230 -14.76 33.25 5.67
C ASP A 230 -14.13 31.89 6.03
N ASP A 231 -14.67 30.77 5.51
CA ASP A 231 -14.18 29.44 5.84
C ASP A 231 -12.74 29.24 5.36
N ARG A 232 -11.90 28.70 6.26
CA ARG A 232 -10.50 28.37 6.02
C ARG A 232 -10.26 26.91 6.43
N PRO A 233 -10.69 25.94 5.63
CA PRO A 233 -10.62 24.54 5.98
C PRO A 233 -9.20 24.11 6.37
N VAL A 234 -9.12 23.31 7.43
CA VAL A 234 -7.90 22.61 7.87
C VAL A 234 -8.26 21.16 8.14
N VAL A 235 -7.49 20.25 7.55
CA VAL A 235 -7.64 18.81 7.72
C VAL A 235 -6.71 18.33 8.83
N LEU A 236 -7.25 17.64 9.83
CA LEU A 236 -6.49 16.92 10.84
C LEU A 236 -6.63 15.41 10.59
N LEU A 237 -5.51 14.78 10.23
CA LEU A 237 -5.40 13.34 10.11
C LEU A 237 -4.99 12.71 11.43
N ASP A 238 -5.56 11.55 11.74
CA ASP A 238 -5.01 10.66 12.77
C ASP A 238 -4.17 9.52 12.20
N ALA A 239 -3.62 8.66 13.07
CA ALA A 239 -2.77 7.55 12.66
C ALA A 239 -3.48 6.49 11.79
N SER A 240 -4.81 6.51 11.71
CA SER A 240 -5.60 5.64 10.83
C SER A 240 -5.95 6.27 9.48
N CYS A 241 -5.42 7.47 9.20
CA CYS A 241 -5.78 8.30 8.05
C CYS A 241 -7.24 8.80 8.11
N ALA A 242 -7.90 8.74 9.27
CA ALA A 242 -9.20 9.35 9.45
C ALA A 242 -9.04 10.88 9.50
N ALA A 243 -9.81 11.57 8.66
CA ALA A 243 -9.80 13.02 8.55
C ALA A 243 -10.90 13.66 9.41
N THR A 244 -10.51 14.64 10.21
CA THR A 244 -11.41 15.57 10.89
C THR A 244 -11.19 16.98 10.36
N LEU A 245 -12.24 17.78 10.32
CA LEU A 245 -12.18 19.13 9.77
C LEU A 245 -12.23 20.20 10.87
N GLY A 246 -11.47 21.26 10.65
CA GLY A 246 -11.59 22.53 11.35
C GLY A 246 -11.64 23.69 10.36
N GLY A 247 -12.00 24.88 10.85
CA GLY A 247 -12.03 26.09 10.03
C GLY A 247 -13.17 26.18 9.02
N VAL A 248 -14.18 25.32 9.12
CA VAL A 248 -15.43 25.37 8.35
C VAL A 248 -16.60 25.37 9.33
N ALA A 249 -17.51 26.33 9.22
CA ALA A 249 -18.70 26.37 10.05
C ALA A 249 -19.71 25.29 9.59
N GLY A 250 -20.22 24.47 10.51
CA GLY A 250 -21.31 23.53 10.21
C GLY A 250 -20.91 22.22 9.51
N ILE A 251 -19.65 22.04 9.10
CA ILE A 251 -19.14 20.79 8.50
C ILE A 251 -17.96 20.25 9.34
N SER A 252 -18.09 19.04 9.88
CA SER A 252 -17.07 18.43 10.75
C SER A 252 -16.27 17.28 10.13
N ASP A 253 -16.68 16.78 8.96
CA ASP A 253 -16.04 15.64 8.30
C ASP A 253 -15.81 15.84 6.80
N TRP A 254 -14.81 15.12 6.29
CA TRP A 254 -14.34 15.22 4.92
C TRP A 254 -15.41 14.88 3.86
N PRO A 255 -16.19 13.79 3.98
CA PRO A 255 -17.25 13.48 3.03
C PRO A 255 -18.28 14.61 2.83
N HIS A 256 -18.73 15.24 3.91
CA HIS A 256 -19.70 16.35 3.82
C HIS A 256 -19.08 17.58 3.16
N LEU A 257 -17.80 17.89 3.42
CA LEU A 257 -17.11 18.99 2.73
C LEU A 257 -16.99 18.72 1.22
N VAL A 258 -16.61 17.50 0.82
CA VAL A 258 -16.52 17.12 -0.59
C VAL A 258 -17.88 17.21 -1.30
N ALA A 259 -18.97 16.87 -0.59
CA ALA A 259 -20.33 17.03 -1.10
C ALA A 259 -20.71 18.52 -1.26
N ALA A 260 -20.43 19.36 -0.27
CA ALA A 260 -20.68 20.79 -0.35
C ALA A 260 -19.89 21.47 -1.49
N LEU A 261 -18.61 21.11 -1.67
CA LEU A 261 -17.78 21.55 -2.78
C LEU A 261 -18.30 21.07 -4.15
N ALA A 262 -18.94 19.89 -4.21
CA ALA A 262 -19.54 19.38 -5.43
C ALA A 262 -20.74 20.21 -5.92
N GLU A 263 -21.48 20.81 -4.99
CA GLU A 263 -22.63 21.65 -5.26
C GLU A 263 -22.25 23.12 -5.51
N LEU A 264 -21.04 23.54 -5.13
CA LEU A 264 -20.59 24.92 -5.24
C LEU A 264 -20.40 25.36 -6.71
N ALA A 265 -21.19 26.36 -7.11
CA ALA A 265 -21.11 26.95 -8.45
C ALA A 265 -19.75 27.62 -8.71
N PRO A 266 -19.11 27.39 -9.87
CA PRO A 266 -17.82 28.00 -10.20
C PRO A 266 -17.81 29.53 -10.14
N ALA A 267 -18.94 30.17 -10.46
CA ALA A 267 -19.09 31.63 -10.43
C ALA A 267 -19.01 32.22 -9.02
N ARG A 268 -19.29 31.42 -7.97
CA ARG A 268 -19.21 31.84 -6.57
C ARG A 268 -17.81 31.65 -5.98
N LEU A 269 -16.93 30.85 -6.60
CA LEU A 269 -15.58 30.59 -6.08
C LEU A 269 -14.77 31.85 -5.73
N PRO A 270 -14.82 32.95 -6.52
CA PRO A 270 -14.12 34.19 -6.18
C PRO A 270 -14.58 34.86 -4.88
N ASP A 271 -15.76 34.51 -4.37
CA ASP A 271 -16.32 35.08 -3.14
C ASP A 271 -15.75 34.42 -1.87
N PHE A 272 -15.06 33.27 -2.00
CA PHE A 272 -14.55 32.50 -0.86
C PHE A 272 -13.06 32.71 -0.63
N GLN A 273 -12.58 32.37 0.57
CA GLN A 273 -11.14 32.36 0.85
C GLN A 273 -10.37 31.43 -0.12
N PRO A 274 -9.14 31.79 -0.50
CA PRO A 274 -8.29 30.97 -1.38
C PRO A 274 -8.12 29.53 -0.89
N GLU A 275 -8.09 29.29 0.43
CA GLU A 275 -7.97 27.96 1.01
C GLU A 275 -9.15 27.04 0.66
N LEU A 276 -10.38 27.57 0.65
CA LEU A 276 -11.55 26.81 0.25
C LEU A 276 -11.63 26.65 -1.27
N ALA A 277 -11.37 27.72 -2.03
CA ALA A 277 -11.35 27.69 -3.48
C ALA A 277 -10.34 26.66 -4.01
N ALA A 278 -9.14 26.60 -3.39
CA ALA A 278 -8.13 25.59 -3.67
C ALA A 278 -8.68 24.16 -3.56
N LEU A 279 -9.45 23.84 -2.51
CA LEU A 279 -10.00 22.49 -2.34
C LEU A 279 -10.92 22.06 -3.48
N GLN A 280 -11.62 22.99 -4.13
CA GLN A 280 -12.43 22.66 -5.30
C GLN A 280 -11.53 22.22 -6.47
N ALA A 281 -10.43 22.92 -6.73
CA ALA A 281 -9.47 22.54 -7.76
C ALA A 281 -8.83 21.16 -7.47
N LEU A 282 -8.49 20.88 -6.20
CA LEU A 282 -7.93 19.59 -5.78
C LEU A 282 -8.94 18.46 -5.91
N ARG A 283 -10.21 18.71 -5.56
CA ARG A 283 -11.30 17.75 -5.75
C ARG A 283 -11.45 17.38 -7.23
N LEU A 284 -11.46 18.37 -8.13
CA LEU A 284 -11.53 18.13 -9.57
C LEU A 284 -10.32 17.35 -10.08
N LEU A 285 -9.11 17.69 -9.63
CA LEU A 285 -7.90 16.94 -9.96
C LEU A 285 -7.99 15.48 -9.49
N ALA A 286 -8.40 15.23 -8.24
CA ALA A 286 -8.54 13.89 -7.69
C ALA A 286 -9.56 13.05 -8.48
N LEU A 287 -10.69 13.65 -8.87
CA LEU A 287 -11.68 13.01 -9.74
C LEU A 287 -11.11 12.71 -11.12
N GLN A 288 -10.32 13.62 -11.70
CA GLN A 288 -9.69 13.42 -13.00
C GLN A 288 -8.65 12.29 -12.97
N LEU A 289 -7.83 12.23 -11.93
CA LEU A 289 -6.87 11.16 -11.69
C LEU A 289 -7.60 9.81 -11.59
N LEU A 290 -8.68 9.73 -10.81
CA LEU A 290 -9.47 8.51 -10.69
C LEU A 290 -10.17 8.12 -12.01
N ALA A 291 -10.73 9.08 -12.73
CA ALA A 291 -11.43 8.88 -14.00
C ALA A 291 -10.54 8.30 -15.10
N ARG A 292 -9.23 8.58 -15.05
CA ARG A 292 -8.21 8.09 -15.99
C ARG A 292 -7.34 6.96 -15.42
N GLY A 293 -7.66 6.51 -14.20
CA GLY A 293 -6.89 5.49 -13.47
C GLY A 293 -5.44 5.88 -13.19
N ALA A 294 -5.14 7.17 -13.13
CA ALA A 294 -3.83 7.73 -12.79
C ALA A 294 -3.62 7.75 -11.27
N VAL A 295 -3.90 6.62 -10.62
CA VAL A 295 -3.79 6.43 -9.18
C VAL A 295 -3.07 5.13 -8.85
N VAL A 296 -2.30 5.15 -7.76
CA VAL A 296 -1.57 3.98 -7.25
C VAL A 296 -1.96 3.71 -5.79
N PRO A 297 -2.06 2.43 -5.38
CA PRO A 297 -2.35 2.11 -4.00
C PRO A 297 -1.11 2.34 -3.13
N GLN A 298 -1.32 2.86 -1.92
CA GLN A 298 -0.32 2.85 -0.86
C GLN A 298 -0.91 2.17 0.38
N VAL A 299 -0.20 1.16 0.88
CA VAL A 299 -0.56 0.44 2.11
C VAL A 299 0.29 0.91 3.27
N PHE A 300 -0.26 0.87 4.47
CA PHE A 300 0.43 1.29 5.69
C PHE A 300 -0.06 0.51 6.91
N ALA A 301 0.77 0.43 7.95
CA ALA A 301 0.42 -0.29 9.17
C ALA A 301 -0.59 0.49 10.02
N LEU A 302 -1.62 -0.22 10.47
CA LEU A 302 -2.53 0.21 11.54
C LEU A 302 -2.24 -0.57 12.83
N LYS A 303 -2.90 -0.19 13.93
CA LYS A 303 -2.79 -0.92 15.19
C LYS A 303 -3.37 -2.34 15.03
N GLY A 304 -2.76 -3.32 15.70
CA GLY A 304 -3.34 -4.67 15.81
C GLY A 304 -3.21 -5.55 14.55
N GLN A 305 -2.14 -5.37 13.75
CA GLN A 305 -1.92 -6.06 12.47
C GLN A 305 -2.95 -5.72 11.38
N GLU A 306 -3.74 -4.67 11.57
CA GLU A 306 -4.57 -4.11 10.51
C GLU A 306 -3.73 -3.35 9.48
N VAL A 307 -4.25 -3.25 8.25
CA VAL A 307 -3.60 -2.58 7.13
C VAL A 307 -4.51 -1.50 6.60
N GLY A 308 -4.00 -0.27 6.54
CA GLY A 308 -4.64 0.85 5.87
C GLY A 308 -4.30 0.83 4.38
N LEU A 309 -5.25 1.29 3.56
CA LEU A 309 -5.08 1.46 2.12
C LEU A 309 -5.58 2.85 1.74
N ARG A 310 -4.78 3.58 0.95
CA ARG A 310 -5.19 4.83 0.31
C ARG A 310 -4.75 4.86 -1.15
N TRP A 311 -5.45 5.63 -1.98
CA TRP A 311 -5.09 5.81 -3.39
C TRP A 311 -4.43 7.16 -3.61
N LEU A 312 -3.23 7.15 -4.16
CA LEU A 312 -2.42 8.34 -4.39
C LEU A 312 -2.36 8.69 -5.88
N PRO A 313 -2.14 9.97 -6.23
CA PRO A 313 -1.76 10.35 -7.59
C PRO A 313 -0.54 9.54 -8.07
N ALA A 314 -0.58 9.02 -9.30
CA ALA A 314 0.50 8.23 -9.88
C ALA A 314 1.71 9.09 -10.31
N ILE A 315 2.44 9.66 -9.35
CA ILE A 315 3.60 10.56 -9.58
C ILE A 315 4.81 9.90 -10.26
N LEU A 316 4.75 8.58 -10.50
CA LEU A 316 5.72 7.89 -11.37
C LEU A 316 5.60 8.35 -12.83
N ASP A 317 4.44 8.88 -13.22
CA ASP A 317 4.24 9.52 -14.51
C ASP A 317 4.66 11.00 -14.44
N PRO A 318 5.50 11.49 -15.38
CA PRO A 318 6.00 12.86 -15.35
C PRO A 318 4.92 13.94 -15.42
N ALA A 319 3.81 13.71 -16.14
CA ALA A 319 2.74 14.70 -16.26
C ALA A 319 1.95 14.81 -14.94
N VAL A 320 1.65 13.67 -14.31
CA VAL A 320 1.02 13.66 -12.97
C VAL A 320 1.94 14.31 -11.93
N HIS A 321 3.24 14.00 -11.96
CA HIS A 321 4.22 14.61 -11.07
C HIS A 321 4.29 16.14 -11.22
N ALA A 322 4.29 16.64 -12.46
CA ALA A 322 4.30 18.08 -12.74
C ALA A 322 3.02 18.79 -12.23
N LEU A 323 1.85 18.15 -12.36
CA LEU A 323 0.61 18.67 -11.79
C LEU A 323 0.67 18.71 -10.25
N MET A 324 1.16 17.64 -9.62
CA MET A 324 1.31 17.59 -8.15
C MET A 324 2.32 18.60 -7.61
N ARG A 325 3.38 18.90 -8.38
CA ARG A 325 4.33 19.98 -8.09
C ARG A 325 3.66 21.36 -8.05
N ARG A 326 2.79 21.65 -9.03
CA ARG A 326 2.01 22.91 -9.04
C ARG A 326 1.06 22.98 -7.86
N VAL A 327 0.41 21.86 -7.52
CA VAL A 327 -0.45 21.77 -6.33
C VAL A 327 0.35 22.07 -5.06
N GLN A 328 1.53 21.45 -4.91
CA GLN A 328 2.42 21.66 -3.78
C GLN A 328 2.80 23.15 -3.64
N GLU A 329 3.17 23.81 -4.73
CA GLU A 329 3.57 25.23 -4.73
C GLU A 329 2.39 26.17 -4.44
N GLY A 330 1.19 25.86 -4.94
CA GLY A 330 0.00 26.68 -4.77
C GLY A 330 -0.73 26.50 -3.45
N LEU A 331 -0.49 25.39 -2.73
CA LEU A 331 -1.11 25.13 -1.44
C LEU A 331 -0.47 25.93 -0.29
N PRO A 332 -1.26 26.72 0.47
CA PRO A 332 -0.79 27.36 1.70
C PRO A 332 -0.22 26.34 2.70
N PRO A 333 0.78 26.72 3.51
CA PRO A 333 1.27 25.86 4.58
C PRO A 333 0.19 25.63 5.66
N GLY A 334 0.23 24.46 6.30
CA GLY A 334 -0.62 24.12 7.45
C GLY A 334 -2.09 23.83 7.14
N ARG A 335 -2.45 23.54 5.88
CA ARG A 335 -3.79 23.08 5.49
C ARG A 335 -4.07 21.64 5.93
N VAL A 336 -3.03 20.82 6.04
CA VAL A 336 -3.14 19.47 6.59
C VAL A 336 -2.18 19.31 7.76
N THR A 337 -2.70 18.74 8.84
CA THR A 337 -1.93 18.41 10.04
C THR A 337 -2.10 16.93 10.38
N LEU A 338 -1.10 16.35 11.02
CA LEU A 338 -1.10 14.97 11.47
C LEU A 338 -0.99 14.89 12.99
N ARG A 339 -1.90 14.13 13.61
CA ARG A 339 -1.87 13.83 15.03
C ARG A 339 -0.89 12.69 15.31
N GLN A 340 0.22 13.03 15.96
CA GLN A 340 1.24 12.10 16.43
C GLN A 340 1.25 12.09 17.96
N GLY A 341 0.60 11.08 18.55
CA GLY A 341 0.42 11.00 20.00
C GLY A 341 -0.41 12.17 20.54
N ARG A 342 0.23 13.05 21.33
CA ARG A 342 -0.38 14.27 21.88
C ARG A 342 -0.11 15.54 21.06
N LYS A 343 0.75 15.46 20.04
CA LYS A 343 1.13 16.61 19.21
C LYS A 343 0.35 16.59 17.89
N THR A 344 0.08 17.78 17.38
CA THR A 344 -0.43 17.99 16.02
C THR A 344 0.64 18.74 15.26
N LEU A 345 1.11 18.15 14.16
CA LEU A 345 2.22 18.70 13.37
C LEU A 345 1.72 19.03 11.96
N PRO A 346 2.04 20.21 11.40
CA PRO A 346 1.75 20.51 10.01
C PRO A 346 2.55 19.57 9.09
N LEU A 347 1.89 19.07 8.06
CA LEU A 347 2.53 18.28 7.02
C LEU A 347 3.43 19.16 6.14
N SER A 348 4.45 18.55 5.53
CA SER A 348 5.24 19.22 4.50
C SER A 348 4.38 19.61 3.29
N ALA A 349 4.87 20.54 2.46
CA ALA A 349 4.19 20.95 1.24
C ALA A 349 3.76 19.76 0.35
N GLU A 350 4.68 18.83 0.14
CA GLU A 350 4.46 17.62 -0.65
C GLU A 350 3.40 16.72 -0.01
N ALA A 351 3.54 16.44 1.30
CA ALA A 351 2.62 15.58 2.02
C ALA A 351 1.18 16.15 2.06
N GLN A 352 1.03 17.47 2.17
CA GLN A 352 -0.27 18.15 2.08
C GLN A 352 -0.92 17.94 0.71
N ALA A 353 -0.16 18.18 -0.37
CA ALA A 353 -0.63 17.97 -1.74
C ALA A 353 -1.05 16.52 -1.98
N THR A 354 -0.21 15.57 -1.57
CA THR A 354 -0.50 14.13 -1.69
C THR A 354 -1.77 13.74 -0.94
N VAL A 355 -1.96 14.20 0.30
CA VAL A 355 -3.14 13.88 1.10
C VAL A 355 -4.41 14.46 0.48
N LEU A 356 -4.41 15.73 0.10
CA LEU A 356 -5.61 16.41 -0.41
C LEU A 356 -6.04 15.91 -1.80
N CYS A 357 -5.12 15.29 -2.56
CA CYS A 357 -5.41 14.61 -3.82
C CYS A 357 -5.50 13.08 -3.68
N SER A 358 -5.50 12.54 -2.46
CA SER A 358 -5.69 11.11 -2.20
C SER A 358 -7.17 10.73 -2.07
N LEU A 359 -7.50 9.47 -2.35
CA LEU A 359 -8.86 8.92 -2.35
C LEU A 359 -9.02 7.73 -1.40
#